data_AF-A0A2S9F3M8-F1
#
_entry.id   AF-A0A2S9F3M8-F1
#
_cell.length_a   1.000
_cell.length_b   1.000
_cell.length_c   1.000
_cell.angle_alpha   90.00
_cell.angle_beta   90.00
_cell.angle_gamma   90.00
#
_symmetry.space_group_name_H-M   'P 1'
#
loop_
_entity.id
_entity.type
_entity.pdbx_description
1 polymer ?
#
loop_
_entity_poly.entity_id
_entity_poly.type
_entity_poly.pdbx_seq_one_letter_code
_entity_poly.pdbx_strand_id
1 'polypeptide(L)' 'MAVMAAKPLAAAAIAQLEADGVASLIGTVVNPAGLIHAKTVPLRRMGSFAEPGLGASPVWH' A
#
# COMPACT_ATOMS: atom_id res chain seq x y z
N MET A 1 -7.22 -9.71 21.30
CA MET A 1 -8.03 -8.50 21.45
C MET A 1 -7.13 -7.28 21.20
N ALA A 2 -7.04 -6.77 19.97
CA ALA A 2 -6.24 -5.57 19.61
C ALA A 2 -6.64 -4.91 18.26
N VAL A 3 -7.59 -5.48 17.51
CA VAL A 3 -7.92 -5.02 16.14
C VAL A 3 -8.63 -3.65 16.07
N MET A 4 -9.22 -3.19 17.18
CA MET A 4 -10.00 -1.94 17.19
C MET A 4 -9.15 -0.66 17.21
N ALA A 5 -7.87 -0.74 17.61
CA ALA A 5 -6.99 0.42 17.73
C ALA A 5 -6.19 0.74 16.44
N ALA A 6 -6.04 -0.22 15.52
CA ALA A 6 -5.22 -0.05 14.31
C ALA A 6 -5.94 0.75 13.19
N LYS A 7 -7.25 0.58 13.06
CA LYS A 7 -8.04 1.22 12.00
C LYS A 7 -8.13 2.76 12.12
N PRO A 8 -8.30 3.34 13.33
CA PRO A 8 -8.24 4.79 13.52
C PRO A 8 -6.86 5.38 13.17
N LEU A 9 -5.78 4.68 13.50
CA LEU A 9 -4.42 5.10 13.19
C LEU A 9 -4.16 5.13 11.67
N ALA A 10 -4.68 4.13 10.94
CA ALA A 10 -4.60 4.09 9.48
C ALA A 10 -5.36 5.24 8.81
N ALA A 11 -6.56 5.58 9.30
CA ALA A 11 -7.32 6.71 8.79
C ALA A 11 -6.62 8.06 9.04
N ALA A 12 -6.03 8.25 10.22
CA ALA A 12 -5.24 9.44 10.54
C ALA A 12 -4.01 9.57 9.64
N ALA A 13 -3.33 8.46 9.35
CA ALA A 13 -2.18 8.45 8.43
C ALA A 13 -2.59 8.82 6.99
N ILE A 14 -3.75 8.34 6.51
CA ILE A 14 -4.28 8.73 5.19
C ILE A 14 -4.55 10.23 5.15
N ALA A 15 -5.24 10.77 6.16
CA ALA A 15 -5.57 12.19 6.23
C ALA A 15 -4.32 13.07 6.25
N GLN A 16 -3.26 12.65 6.95
CA GLN A 16 -1.99 13.36 6.95
C GLN A 16 -1.35 13.37 5.55
N LEU A 17 -1.31 12.21 4.88
CA LEU A 17 -0.76 12.11 3.53
C LEU A 17 -1.55 12.96 2.52
N GLU A 18 -2.88 13.02 2.66
CA GLU A 18 -3.73 13.91 1.86
C GLU A 18 -3.41 15.39 2.12
N ALA A 19 -3.23 15.77 3.39
CA ALA A 19 -2.83 17.14 3.77
C ALA A 19 -1.44 17.51 3.23
N ASP A 20 -0.52 16.55 3.15
CA ASP A 20 0.81 16.70 2.57
C ASP A 20 0.78 16.72 1.02
N GLY A 21 -0.40 16.60 0.40
CA GLY A 21 -0.58 16.65 -1.05
C GLY A 21 -0.24 15.34 -1.77
N VAL A 22 -0.12 14.22 -1.06
CA VAL A 22 0.15 12.91 -1.66
C VAL A 22 -1.08 12.42 -2.40
N ALA A 23 -0.94 12.16 -3.70
CA ALA A 23 -2.04 11.67 -4.54
C ALA A 23 -2.01 10.15 -4.75
N SER A 24 -0.83 9.54 -4.71
CA SER A 24 -0.60 8.14 -5.07
C SER A 24 0.44 7.48 -4.17
N LEU A 25 0.27 6.18 -3.97
CA LEU A 25 1.22 5.27 -3.37
C LEU A 25 1.86 4.42 -4.46
N ILE A 26 3.15 4.15 -4.34
CA ILE A 26 3.85 3.17 -5.17
C ILE A 26 4.15 1.96 -4.31
N GLY A 27 3.43 0.87 -4.53
CA GLY A 27 3.80 -0.43 -3.97
C GLY A 27 4.89 -1.05 -4.84
N THR A 28 5.98 -1.51 -4.24
CA THR A 28 7.09 -2.16 -4.96
C THR A 28 7.37 -3.56 -4.44
N VAL A 29 7.91 -4.41 -5.31
CA VAL A 29 8.43 -5.74 -4.97
C VAL A 29 9.60 -6.08 -5.89
N VAL A 30 10.57 -6.85 -5.40
CA VAL A 30 11.70 -7.34 -6.19
C VAL A 30 11.54 -8.84 -6.40
N ASN A 31 11.67 -9.33 -7.64
CA ASN A 31 11.71 -10.78 -7.88
C ASN A 31 13.10 -11.37 -7.63
N PRO A 32 13.21 -12.71 -7.59
CA PRO A 32 14.51 -13.39 -7.62
C PRO A 32 15.46 -12.98 -8.76
N ALA A 33 14.95 -12.45 -9.88
CA ALA A 33 15.78 -11.94 -10.98
C ALA A 33 16.33 -10.52 -10.73
N GLY A 34 15.99 -9.88 -9.60
CA GLY A 34 16.42 -8.54 -9.24
C GLY A 34 15.63 -7.39 -9.88
N LEU A 35 14.51 -7.69 -10.55
CA LEU A 35 13.64 -6.68 -11.18
C LEU A 35 12.71 -6.05 -10.14
N ILE A 36 12.63 -4.72 -10.17
CA ILE A 36 11.65 -3.95 -9.38
C ILE A 36 10.34 -3.85 -10.16
N HIS A 37 9.28 -4.36 -9.55
CA HIS A 37 7.91 -4.21 -10.03
C HIS A 37 7.21 -3.14 -9.21
N ALA A 38 6.36 -2.36 -9.85
CA ALA A 38 5.67 -1.24 -9.22
C ALA A 38 4.17 -1.27 -9.55
N LYS A 39 3.35 -0.88 -8.57
CA LYS A 39 1.93 -0.63 -8.75
C LYS A 39 1.59 0.74 -8.19
N THR A 40 1.04 1.59 -9.04
CA THR A 40 0.48 2.87 -8.61
C THR A 40 -0.90 2.64 -8.05
N VAL A 41 -1.08 3.03 -6.79
CA VAL A 41 -2.35 2.92 -6.06
C VAL A 41 -2.80 4.33 -5.69
N PRO A 42 -4.01 4.77 -6.04
CA PRO A 42 -4.53 6.05 -5.57
C PRO A 42 -4.56 6.08 -4.03
N LEU A 43 -4.18 7.18 -3.38
CA LEU A 43 -4.10 7.25 -1.91
C LEU A 43 -5.43 6.84 -1.23
N ARG A 44 -6.57 7.24 -1.79
CA ARG A 44 -7.91 6.81 -1.34
C ARG A 44 -8.15 5.29 -1.30
N ARG A 45 -7.31 4.50 -1.97
CA ARG A 45 -7.36 3.02 -2.02
C ARG A 45 -6.35 2.38 -1.07
N MET A 46 -5.59 3.16 -0.29
CA MET A 46 -4.56 2.68 0.63
C MET A 46 -5.08 1.58 1.57
N GLY A 47 -6.24 1.77 2.19
CA GLY A 47 -6.81 0.77 3.10
C GLY A 47 -7.11 -0.57 2.42
N SER A 48 -7.58 -0.55 1.16
CA SER A 48 -7.79 -1.77 0.37
C SER A 48 -6.50 -2.38 -0.17
N PHE A 49 -5.41 -1.62 -0.20
CA PHE A 49 -4.10 -2.09 -0.62
C PHE A 49 -3.26 -2.65 0.53
N ALA A 50 -3.42 -2.10 1.74
CA ALA A 50 -2.57 -2.41 2.89
C ALA A 50 -2.57 -3.90 3.26
N GLU A 51 -3.73 -4.57 3.19
CA GLU A 51 -3.84 -5.98 3.59
C GLU A 51 -3.61 -6.97 2.43
N PRO A 52 -4.29 -6.85 1.27
CA PRO A 52 -4.09 -7.78 0.16
C PRO A 52 -2.79 -7.55 -0.61
N GLY A 53 -2.19 -6.36 -0.47
CA GLY A 53 -0.94 -5.99 -1.11
C GLY A 53 -1.03 -5.84 -2.64
N LEU A 54 0.07 -6.17 -3.31
CA LEU A 54 0.24 -5.95 -4.75
C LEU A 54 -0.63 -6.86 -5.63
N GLY A 55 -1.00 -8.05 -5.12
CA GLY A 55 -1.60 -9.12 -5.91
C GLY A 55 -0.60 -9.74 -6.90
N ALA A 56 0.70 -9.75 -6.55
CA ALA A 56 1.77 -10.22 -7.42
C ALA A 56 2.26 -11.62 -6.99
N SER A 57 2.35 -12.56 -7.93
CA SER A 57 2.86 -13.93 -7.73
C SER A 57 4.38 -13.93 -7.48
N PRO A 58 4.95 -14.66 -6.51
CA PRO A 58 6.41 -14.76 -6.36
C PRO A 58 7.13 -15.41 -7.56
N VAL A 59 6.38 -16.09 -8.42
CA VAL A 59 6.85 -16.72 -9.66
C VAL A 59 6.28 -15.91 -10.82
N TRP A 60 7.11 -15.04 -11.40
CA TRP A 60 6.83 -14.31 -12.64
C TRP A 60 7.60 -14.96 -13.79
N HIS A 61 7.01 -15.03 -14.99
CA HIS A 61 7.68 -15.43 -16.24
C HIS A 61 8.39 -14.22 -16.86
#